data_AF-A0A7Z1HNH6-F1
#
_entry.id   AF-A0A7Z1HNH6-F1
#
_cell.length_a   1.000
_cell.length_b   1.000
_cell.length_c   1.000
_cell.angle_alpha   90.00
_cell.angle_beta   90.00
_cell.angle_gamma   90.00
#
_symmetry.space_group_name_H-M   'P 1'
#
loop_
_entity.id
_entity.type
_entity.pdbx_description
1 polymer ?
#
loop_
_entity_poly.entity_id
_entity_poly.type
_entity_poly.pdbx_seq_one_letter_code
_entity_poly.pdbx_strand_id
1 'polypeptide(L)'
;EDRLKALAEDFAKHYEKRVAEGSTVKGKAMFVCASREIAGDCYRQLKDFRPAWFEVKQAPEGVELTGQEEKELPPSEMVKMVMTRGKDDDAKLYDLLGSKEYRKELDKQFKNAKSNFKIAIVVDMWLTGFDVPELDTIYIDKPLQKHNLIQTISRVNRKMEGKSKGLVVDYIGIKRQMNQALAMYSRIDATNFEDIQQSVIEVKNHLDLLAQVFHEFDSRPYFSGEPQAQLACLNFAAEFVMRTQKLERRFMGLVKRLKAAYDVCCGSEALSQAERDHIHFYIAVRSIV
;
A
#
# COMPACT_ATOMS: atom_id res chain seq x y z
N GLU A 1 -22.03 -3.76 15.09
CA GLU A 1 -20.66 -3.65 15.65
C GLU A 1 -19.68 -4.63 14.99
N ASP A 2 -19.99 -5.93 14.94
CA ASP A 2 -19.05 -6.96 14.47
C ASP A 2 -18.47 -6.77 13.06
N ARG A 3 -19.26 -6.26 12.11
CA ARG A 3 -18.77 -5.99 10.74
C ARG A 3 -17.64 -4.95 10.73
N LEU A 4 -17.82 -3.84 11.43
CA LEU A 4 -16.84 -2.73 11.43
C LEU A 4 -15.57 -3.12 12.16
N LYS A 5 -15.70 -3.92 13.23
CA LYS A 5 -14.56 -4.52 13.91
C LYS A 5 -13.76 -5.43 12.98
N ALA A 6 -14.43 -6.40 12.34
CA ALA A 6 -13.78 -7.31 11.40
C ALA A 6 -13.11 -6.57 10.23
N LEU A 7 -13.76 -5.53 9.71
CA LEU A 7 -13.22 -4.68 8.65
C LEU A 7 -12.00 -3.86 9.11
N ALA A 8 -12.01 -3.31 10.32
CA ALA A 8 -10.87 -2.61 10.89
C ALA A 8 -9.68 -3.56 11.11
N GLU A 9 -9.94 -4.77 11.62
CA GLU A 9 -8.91 -5.80 11.80
C GLU A 9 -8.30 -6.25 10.47
N ASP A 10 -9.14 -6.52 9.46
CA ASP A 10 -8.68 -6.90 8.12
C ASP A 10 -7.85 -5.78 7.48
N PHE A 11 -8.36 -4.55 7.50
CA PHE A 11 -7.64 -3.38 7.01
C PHE A 11 -6.26 -3.24 7.66
N ALA A 12 -6.21 -3.34 9.00
CA ALA A 12 -4.96 -3.21 9.73
C ALA A 12 -3.96 -4.31 9.36
N LYS A 13 -4.39 -5.58 9.37
CA LYS A 13 -3.54 -6.72 9.00
C LYS A 13 -3.04 -6.61 7.56
N HIS A 14 -3.92 -6.25 6.63
CA HIS A 14 -3.58 -6.10 5.23
C HIS A 14 -2.59 -4.94 5.01
N TYR A 15 -2.81 -3.80 5.66
CA TYR A 15 -1.90 -2.66 5.61
C TYR A 15 -0.51 -3.02 6.16
N GLU A 16 -0.44 -3.65 7.34
CA GLU A 16 0.82 -4.06 7.96
C GLU A 16 1.59 -5.03 7.07
N LYS A 17 0.89 -6.01 6.49
CA LYS A 17 1.48 -6.96 5.55
C LYS A 17 2.07 -6.25 4.34
N ARG A 18 1.36 -5.29 3.74
CA ARG A 18 1.89 -4.51 2.60
C ARG A 18 3.14 -3.72 2.97
N VAL A 19 3.17 -3.13 4.17
CA VAL A 19 4.33 -2.36 4.65
C VAL A 19 5.52 -3.29 4.90
N ALA A 20 5.32 -4.41 5.60
CA ALA A 20 6.35 -5.40 5.89
C ALA A 20 6.95 -6.02 4.62
N GLU A 21 6.12 -6.25 3.59
CA GLU A 21 6.52 -6.81 2.30
C GLU A 21 7.21 -5.80 1.37
N GLY A 22 7.36 -4.53 1.79
CA GLY A 22 7.93 -3.48 0.94
C GLY A 22 7.10 -3.20 -0.31
N SER A 23 5.79 -3.45 -0.24
CA SER A 23 4.83 -3.26 -1.34
C SER A 23 4.15 -1.90 -1.32
N THR A 24 4.53 -1.03 -0.39
CA THR A 24 4.10 0.38 -0.34
C THR A 24 5.27 1.30 -0.64
N VAL A 25 4.98 2.48 -1.18
CA VAL A 25 5.99 3.49 -1.54
C VAL A 25 6.45 4.25 -0.30
N LYS A 26 5.48 4.82 0.44
CA LYS A 26 5.70 5.58 1.68
C LYS A 26 4.73 5.19 2.81
N GLY A 27 4.08 4.03 2.66
CA GLY A 27 3.07 3.54 3.59
C GLY A 27 1.80 4.39 3.63
N LYS A 28 1.52 5.23 2.62
CA LYS A 28 0.34 6.11 2.64
C LYS A 28 -0.91 5.38 2.15
N ALA A 29 -1.96 5.42 2.95
CA ALA A 29 -3.24 4.81 2.64
C ALA A 29 -4.42 5.76 2.95
N MET A 30 -5.50 5.61 2.17
CA MET A 30 -6.79 6.25 2.47
C MET A 30 -7.84 5.19 2.73
N PHE A 31 -8.64 5.38 3.77
CA PHE A 31 -9.80 4.57 4.09
C PHE A 31 -11.07 5.40 3.87
N VAL A 32 -11.89 5.04 2.89
CA VAL A 32 -13.08 5.79 2.48
C VAL A 32 -14.32 5.14 3.09
N CYS A 33 -14.92 5.80 4.09
CA CYS A 33 -16.11 5.33 4.79
C CYS A 33 -17.40 5.90 4.18
N ALA A 34 -18.49 5.12 4.22
CA ALA A 34 -19.79 5.54 3.69
C ALA A 34 -20.40 6.76 4.39
N SER A 35 -20.21 6.88 5.71
CA SER A 35 -20.79 7.93 6.54
C SER A 35 -19.81 8.39 7.63
N ARG A 36 -20.16 9.51 8.28
CA ARG A 36 -19.40 10.08 9.41
C ARG A 36 -19.37 9.13 10.60
N GLU A 37 -20.51 8.52 10.91
CA GLU A 37 -20.65 7.54 11.98
C GLU A 37 -19.75 6.33 11.74
N ILE A 38 -19.79 5.75 10.53
CA ILE A 38 -18.93 4.63 10.15
C ILE A 38 -17.45 4.99 10.24
N ALA A 39 -17.09 6.22 9.88
CA ALA A 39 -15.71 6.69 10.00
C ALA A 39 -15.26 6.85 11.46
N GLY A 40 -16.13 7.39 12.33
CA GLY A 40 -15.87 7.48 13.76
C GLY A 40 -15.73 6.10 14.41
N ASP A 41 -16.59 5.16 14.03
CA ASP A 41 -16.54 3.78 14.50
C ASP A 41 -15.27 3.07 14.02
N CYS A 42 -14.93 3.20 12.73
CA CYS A 42 -13.69 2.65 12.18
C CYS A 42 -12.45 3.20 12.90
N TYR A 43 -12.41 4.51 13.18
CA TYR A 43 -11.33 5.12 13.95
C TYR A 43 -11.23 4.52 15.36
N ARG A 44 -12.36 4.34 16.06
CA ARG A 44 -12.38 3.71 17.40
C ARG A 44 -11.90 2.27 17.35
N GLN A 45 -12.44 1.46 16.45
CA GLN A 45 -12.06 0.05 16.30
C GLN A 45 -10.57 -0.11 15.96
N LEU A 46 -10.03 0.76 15.11
CA LEU A 46 -8.60 0.77 14.81
C LEU A 46 -7.76 1.16 16.03
N LYS A 47 -8.22 2.12 16.82
CA LYS A 47 -7.54 2.53 18.06
C LYS A 47 -7.51 1.41 19.08
N ASP A 48 -8.58 0.65 19.19
CA ASP A 48 -8.66 -0.50 20.09
C ASP A 48 -7.78 -1.67 19.60
N PHE A 49 -7.77 -1.94 18.28
CA PHE A 49 -7.00 -3.05 17.70
C PHE A 49 -5.49 -2.77 17.54
N ARG A 50 -5.12 -1.51 17.30
CA ARG A 50 -3.74 -1.03 17.06
C ARG A 50 -3.46 0.28 17.80
N PRO A 51 -3.40 0.26 19.15
CA PRO A 51 -3.17 1.48 19.93
C PRO A 51 -1.86 2.20 19.57
N ALA A 52 -0.82 1.46 19.18
CA ALA A 52 0.48 2.02 18.76
C ALA A 52 0.39 2.99 17.57
N TRP A 53 -0.63 2.86 16.70
CA TRP A 53 -0.85 3.78 15.58
C TRP A 53 -1.38 5.15 16.02
N PHE A 54 -1.85 5.24 17.26
CA PHE A 54 -2.42 6.45 17.85
C PHE A 54 -1.46 7.10 18.86
N GLU A 55 -0.23 6.60 18.95
CA GLU A 55 0.86 7.28 19.62
C GLU A 55 1.35 8.45 18.76
N VAL A 56 1.51 9.61 19.39
CA VAL A 56 1.97 10.83 18.73
C VAL A 56 3.48 10.74 18.52
N LYS A 57 3.90 10.74 17.25
CA LYS A 57 5.32 10.71 16.84
C LYS A 57 5.56 11.75 15.77
N GLN A 58 6.79 12.24 15.68
CA GLN A 58 7.14 13.23 14.66
C GLN A 58 7.32 12.61 13.28
N ALA A 59 8.00 11.47 13.24
CA ALA A 59 8.23 10.68 12.04
C ALA A 59 8.04 9.19 12.36
N PRO A 60 7.84 8.33 11.34
CA PRO A 60 7.87 6.89 11.50
C PRO A 60 9.21 6.40 12.06
N GLU A 61 9.18 5.20 12.63
CA GLU A 61 10.39 4.54 13.12
C GLU A 61 11.45 4.38 12.01
N GLY A 62 12.71 4.69 12.35
CA GLY A 62 13.84 4.64 11.41
C GLY A 62 13.92 5.81 10.42
N VAL A 63 13.04 6.80 10.50
CA VAL A 63 13.11 8.01 9.66
C VAL A 63 13.82 9.14 10.40
N GLU A 64 14.97 9.55 9.88
CA GLU A 64 15.70 10.72 10.41
C GLU A 64 15.18 12.03 9.80
N LEU A 65 14.99 13.02 10.69
CA LEU A 65 14.64 14.38 10.34
C LEU A 65 15.89 15.26 10.44
N THR A 66 16.05 16.17 9.49
CA THR A 66 17.02 17.27 9.62
C THR A 66 16.49 18.31 10.61
N GLY A 67 17.37 19.13 11.20
CA GLY A 67 16.95 20.14 12.17
C GLY A 67 15.98 21.21 11.64
N GLN A 68 15.85 21.37 10.31
CA GLN A 68 14.78 22.17 9.70
C GLN A 68 13.46 21.40 9.64
N GLU A 69 13.49 20.13 9.21
CA GLU A 69 12.30 19.27 9.17
C GLU A 69 11.71 19.05 10.57
N GLU A 70 12.54 18.94 11.60
CA GLU A 70 12.10 18.85 13.00
C GLU A 70 11.30 20.09 13.46
N LYS A 71 11.53 21.26 12.85
CA LYS A 71 10.80 22.49 13.19
C LYS A 71 9.51 22.63 12.38
N GLU A 72 9.51 22.15 11.14
CA GLU A 72 8.41 22.31 10.20
C GLU A 72 7.38 21.18 10.27
N LEU A 73 7.78 19.99 10.74
CA LEU A 73 6.92 18.83 10.80
C LEU A 73 6.37 18.64 12.23
N PRO A 74 5.11 19.04 12.50
CA PRO A 74 4.51 18.79 13.80
C PRO A 74 4.28 17.29 14.02
N PRO A 75 4.36 16.81 15.27
CA PRO A 75 4.10 15.42 15.57
C PRO A 75 2.61 15.09 15.45
N SER A 76 2.32 13.85 15.06
CA SER A 76 0.97 13.35 14.85
C SER A 76 0.87 11.86 15.08
N GLU A 77 -0.34 11.38 15.35
CA GLU A 77 -0.70 9.98 15.23
C GLU A 77 -0.59 9.52 13.78
N MET A 78 -0.39 8.22 13.60
CA MET A 78 -0.30 7.61 12.28
C MET A 78 -1.64 7.61 11.53
N VAL A 79 -2.75 7.52 12.29
CA VAL A 79 -4.12 7.50 11.78
C VAL A 79 -4.83 8.81 12.15
N LYS A 80 -5.40 9.49 11.15
CA LYS A 80 -6.25 10.69 11.36
C LYS A 80 -7.54 10.61 10.58
N MET A 81 -8.60 11.16 11.16
CA MET A 81 -9.86 11.41 10.46
C MET A 81 -9.81 12.76 9.75
N VAL A 82 -10.22 12.79 8.49
CA VAL A 82 -10.26 14.00 7.67
C VAL A 82 -11.67 14.18 7.11
N MET A 83 -12.45 15.01 7.79
CA MET A 83 -13.77 15.47 7.34
C MET A 83 -14.10 16.82 7.97
N THR A 84 -15.09 17.52 7.40
CA THR A 84 -15.64 18.74 8.01
C THR A 84 -16.37 18.42 9.31
N ARG A 85 -16.49 19.37 10.23
CA ARG A 85 -17.38 19.22 11.41
C ARG A 85 -18.85 19.29 10.99
N GLY A 86 -19.68 18.44 11.57
CA GLY A 86 -21.13 18.49 11.53
C GLY A 86 -21.68 19.24 12.75
N LYS A 87 -22.90 19.79 12.63
CA LYS A 87 -23.57 20.43 13.77
C LYS A 87 -24.07 19.42 14.80
N ASP A 88 -24.36 18.21 14.33
CA ASP A 88 -24.91 17.11 15.12
C ASP A 88 -23.84 16.08 15.51
N ASP A 89 -22.54 16.41 15.33
CA ASP A 89 -21.46 15.54 15.79
C ASP A 89 -21.46 15.50 17.33
N ASP A 90 -21.19 14.32 17.89
CA ASP A 90 -20.88 14.23 19.32
C ASP A 90 -19.61 15.01 19.67
N ALA A 91 -19.46 15.39 20.93
CA ALA A 91 -18.34 16.22 21.38
C ALA A 91 -16.96 15.60 21.07
N LYS A 92 -16.82 14.27 21.16
CA LYS A 92 -15.54 13.59 20.92
C LYS A 92 -15.17 13.68 19.44
N LEU A 93 -16.12 13.41 18.54
CA LEU A 93 -15.92 13.51 17.10
C LEU A 93 -15.68 14.96 16.69
N TYR A 94 -16.44 15.90 17.25
CA TYR A 94 -16.29 17.33 16.95
C TYR A 94 -14.89 17.84 17.31
N ASP A 95 -14.39 17.49 18.50
CA ASP A 95 -13.06 17.89 18.95
C ASP A 95 -11.96 17.26 18.10
N LEU A 96 -12.09 15.96 17.77
CA LEU A 96 -11.14 15.22 16.93
C LEU A 96 -10.93 15.87 15.54
N LEU A 97 -11.99 16.39 14.92
CA LEU A 97 -11.95 16.90 13.54
C LEU A 97 -11.36 18.31 13.38
N GLY A 98 -11.24 19.05 14.48
CA GLY A 98 -10.61 20.37 14.49
C GLY A 98 -11.22 21.44 13.57
N SER A 99 -10.53 22.58 13.49
CA SER A 99 -10.93 23.72 12.67
C SER A 99 -10.56 23.54 11.18
N LYS A 100 -10.86 24.56 10.36
CA LYS A 100 -10.45 24.58 8.95
C LYS A 100 -8.92 24.65 8.80
N GLU A 101 -8.27 25.35 9.72
CA GLU A 101 -6.82 25.50 9.81
C GLU A 101 -6.17 24.16 10.17
N TYR A 102 -6.76 23.42 11.12
CA TYR A 102 -6.31 22.06 11.45
C TYR A 102 -6.35 21.14 10.22
N ARG A 103 -7.43 21.18 9.43
CA ARG A 103 -7.51 20.39 8.19
C ARG A 103 -6.48 20.77 7.13
N LYS A 104 -6.12 22.05 7.03
CA LYS A 104 -5.01 22.49 6.16
C LYS A 104 -3.67 21.95 6.65
N GLU A 105 -3.50 21.81 7.95
CA GLU A 105 -2.30 21.22 8.52
C GLU A 105 -2.22 19.71 8.24
N LEU A 106 -3.34 19.00 8.35
CA LEU A 106 -3.43 17.59 7.93
C LEU A 106 -3.10 17.39 6.44
N ASP A 107 -3.53 18.29 5.56
CA ASP A 107 -3.17 18.27 4.12
C ASP A 107 -1.65 18.33 3.92
N LYS A 108 -0.96 19.25 4.62
CA LYS A 108 0.50 19.38 4.54
C LYS A 108 1.22 18.16 5.12
N GLN A 109 0.80 17.71 6.30
CA GLN A 109 1.40 16.54 6.95
C GLN A 109 1.25 15.28 6.08
N PHE A 110 0.05 15.01 5.57
CA PHE A 110 -0.18 13.83 4.75
C PHE A 110 0.54 13.90 3.39
N LYS A 111 0.84 15.10 2.88
CA LYS A 111 1.70 15.26 1.68
C LYS A 111 3.18 15.06 1.99
N ASN A 112 3.64 15.31 3.21
CA ASN A 112 5.03 15.09 3.60
C ASN A 112 5.34 13.59 3.74
N ALA A 113 6.36 13.10 3.04
CA ALA A 113 6.76 11.69 3.03
C ALA A 113 7.26 11.20 4.40
N LYS A 114 7.88 12.09 5.19
CA LYS A 114 8.48 11.81 6.50
C LYS A 114 7.50 11.98 7.65
N SER A 115 6.30 12.50 7.42
CA SER A 115 5.26 12.60 8.45
C SER A 115 4.89 11.23 9.00
N ASN A 116 4.66 11.17 10.32
CA ASN A 116 4.06 9.99 10.94
C ASN A 116 2.64 9.75 10.46
N PHE A 117 1.91 10.77 10.00
CA PHE A 117 0.55 10.63 9.46
C PHE A 117 0.56 9.84 8.13
N LYS A 118 0.17 8.56 8.20
CA LYS A 118 0.17 7.61 7.07
C LYS A 118 -1.20 7.17 6.60
N ILE A 119 -2.20 7.15 7.49
CA ILE A 119 -3.52 6.58 7.22
C ILE A 119 -4.60 7.62 7.42
N ALA A 120 -5.24 8.06 6.34
CA ALA A 120 -6.33 9.01 6.39
C ALA A 120 -7.69 8.31 6.29
N ILE A 121 -8.53 8.44 7.31
CA ILE A 121 -9.93 8.01 7.29
C ILE A 121 -10.78 9.17 6.79
N VAL A 122 -11.47 9.00 5.66
CA VAL A 122 -12.22 10.04 4.96
C VAL A 122 -13.65 9.61 4.66
N VAL A 123 -14.53 10.57 4.40
CA VAL A 123 -15.90 10.31 3.91
C VAL A 123 -16.10 10.91 2.53
N ASP A 124 -16.06 12.24 2.42
CA ASP A 124 -16.15 12.98 1.14
C ASP A 124 -14.93 13.86 0.87
N MET A 125 -14.20 14.22 1.93
CA MET A 125 -12.96 14.99 1.77
C MET A 125 -11.91 14.16 1.04
N TRP A 126 -11.05 14.85 0.29
CA TRP A 126 -9.92 14.29 -0.45
C TRP A 126 -10.27 13.30 -1.58
N LEU A 127 -11.55 13.01 -1.80
CA LEU A 127 -12.01 12.28 -2.99
C LEU A 127 -11.87 13.12 -4.27
N THR A 128 -11.91 14.45 -4.14
CA THR A 128 -11.68 15.43 -5.20
C THR A 128 -10.59 16.44 -4.81
N GLY A 129 -9.81 16.89 -5.80
CA GLY A 129 -8.84 17.99 -5.64
C GLY A 129 -7.57 17.71 -4.82
N PHE A 130 -7.56 16.66 -3.98
CA PHE A 130 -6.37 16.28 -3.19
C PHE A 130 -5.44 15.38 -3.99
N ASP A 131 -4.15 15.73 -4.01
CA ASP A 131 -3.14 15.07 -4.82
C ASP A 131 -1.92 14.69 -3.99
N VAL A 132 -1.63 13.39 -3.95
CA VAL A 132 -0.51 12.80 -3.21
C VAL A 132 0.05 11.68 -4.08
N PRO A 133 1.12 11.92 -4.86
CA PRO A 133 1.71 10.90 -5.73
C PRO A 133 2.10 9.60 -5.01
N GLU A 134 2.51 9.73 -3.74
CA GLU A 134 2.93 8.65 -2.84
C GLU A 134 1.78 7.76 -2.34
N LEU A 135 0.52 8.19 -2.51
CA LEU A 135 -0.63 7.39 -2.12
C LEU A 135 -0.78 6.21 -3.08
N ASP A 136 -0.54 5.00 -2.60
CA ASP A 136 -0.57 3.78 -3.41
C ASP A 136 -1.78 2.89 -3.15
N THR A 137 -2.45 3.03 -2.00
CA THR A 137 -3.54 2.14 -1.60
C THR A 137 -4.75 2.93 -1.12
N ILE A 138 -5.93 2.55 -1.59
CA ILE A 138 -7.22 3.06 -1.12
C ILE A 138 -8.14 1.91 -0.74
N TYR A 139 -8.74 2.01 0.44
CA TYR A 139 -9.70 1.06 0.98
C TYR A 139 -11.09 1.71 0.92
N ILE A 140 -12.08 1.00 0.42
CA ILE A 140 -13.41 1.56 0.13
C ILE A 140 -14.47 0.76 0.87
N ASP A 141 -15.07 1.41 1.88
CA ASP A 141 -16.29 1.01 2.58
C ASP A 141 -17.42 2.01 2.28
N LYS A 142 -17.52 2.45 1.02
CA LYS A 142 -18.52 3.42 0.55
C LYS A 142 -19.13 2.98 -0.79
N PRO A 143 -20.46 3.01 -0.96
CA PRO A 143 -21.10 2.70 -2.24
C PRO A 143 -20.88 3.84 -3.24
N LEU A 144 -19.71 3.84 -3.89
CA LEU A 144 -19.33 4.81 -4.90
C LEU A 144 -19.92 4.45 -6.27
N GLN A 145 -20.30 5.47 -7.04
CA GLN A 145 -20.90 5.29 -8.37
C GLN A 145 -20.38 6.32 -9.37
N LYS A 146 -20.42 5.95 -10.66
CA LYS A 146 -20.17 6.85 -11.81
C LYS A 146 -18.89 7.67 -11.63
N HIS A 147 -18.98 8.99 -11.76
CA HIS A 147 -17.86 9.92 -11.68
C HIS A 147 -17.14 9.89 -10.33
N ASN A 148 -17.88 9.75 -9.21
CA ASN A 148 -17.27 9.71 -7.87
C ASN A 148 -16.38 8.48 -7.70
N LEU A 149 -16.78 7.34 -8.27
CA LEU A 149 -15.98 6.12 -8.26
C LEU A 149 -14.66 6.32 -9.02
N ILE A 150 -14.73 6.79 -10.28
CA ILE A 150 -13.55 7.02 -11.12
C ILE A 150 -12.61 8.04 -10.46
N GLN A 151 -13.15 9.14 -9.93
CA GLN A 151 -12.35 10.17 -9.26
C GLN A 151 -11.63 9.65 -8.01
N THR A 152 -12.31 8.79 -7.23
CA THR A 152 -11.77 8.21 -6.00
C THR A 152 -10.66 7.21 -6.31
N ILE A 153 -10.91 6.23 -7.19
CA ILE A 153 -9.90 5.21 -7.52
C ILE A 153 -8.71 5.80 -8.30
N SER A 154 -8.93 6.89 -9.05
CA SER A 154 -7.82 7.58 -9.75
C SER A 154 -6.82 8.24 -8.80
N ARG A 155 -7.14 8.41 -7.51
CA ARG A 155 -6.22 8.99 -6.51
C ARG A 155 -4.97 8.15 -6.34
N VAL A 156 -5.08 6.83 -6.44
CA VAL A 156 -3.93 5.91 -6.30
C VAL A 156 -3.18 5.71 -7.61
N ASN A 157 -3.65 6.22 -8.76
CA ASN A 157 -3.00 6.03 -10.07
C ASN A 157 -2.06 7.18 -10.48
N ARG A 158 -1.59 7.99 -9.53
CA ARG A 158 -0.57 9.01 -9.79
C ARG A 158 0.79 8.36 -9.99
N LYS A 159 1.49 8.76 -11.06
CA LYS A 159 2.84 8.26 -11.39
C LYS A 159 3.85 8.75 -10.36
N MET A 160 4.69 7.84 -9.88
CA MET A 160 5.78 8.13 -8.97
C MET A 160 6.86 7.06 -9.13
N GLU A 161 8.11 7.44 -8.87
CA GLU A 161 9.20 6.47 -8.81
C GLU A 161 8.96 5.42 -7.72
N GLY A 162 9.27 4.16 -8.01
CA GLY A 162 8.97 3.03 -7.12
C GLY A 162 7.51 2.59 -7.10
N LYS A 163 6.61 3.30 -7.80
CA LYS A 163 5.18 2.98 -7.87
C LYS A 163 4.77 2.49 -9.26
N SER A 164 4.48 1.20 -9.37
CA SER A 164 4.04 0.58 -10.63
C SER A 164 2.53 0.68 -10.84
N LYS A 165 1.76 0.42 -9.78
CA LYS A 165 0.29 0.35 -9.79
C LYS A 165 -0.27 0.94 -8.49
N GLY A 166 -1.52 1.40 -8.55
CA GLY A 166 -2.31 1.70 -7.34
C GLY A 166 -3.18 0.50 -6.99
N LEU A 167 -3.38 0.25 -5.70
CA LEU A 167 -4.27 -0.78 -5.19
C LEU A 167 -5.58 -0.19 -4.68
N VAL A 168 -6.69 -0.76 -5.12
CA VAL A 168 -8.03 -0.48 -4.61
C VAL A 168 -8.53 -1.73 -3.89
N VAL A 169 -8.79 -1.62 -2.59
CA VAL A 169 -9.39 -2.67 -1.78
C VAL A 169 -10.86 -2.31 -1.55
N ASP A 170 -11.76 -3.20 -1.94
CA ASP A 170 -13.19 -2.96 -1.96
C ASP A 170 -13.91 -3.87 -0.96
N TYR A 171 -14.52 -3.26 0.07
CA TYR A 171 -15.30 -3.95 1.11
C TYR A 171 -16.80 -4.00 0.83
N ILE A 172 -17.28 -3.33 -0.23
CA ILE A 172 -18.71 -3.22 -0.56
C ILE A 172 -19.10 -4.09 -1.77
N GLY A 173 -18.17 -4.36 -2.68
CA GLY A 173 -18.44 -5.04 -3.95
C GLY A 173 -18.84 -4.07 -5.06
N ILE A 174 -18.03 -3.04 -5.29
CA ILE A 174 -18.18 -2.01 -6.32
C ILE A 174 -17.74 -2.45 -7.72
N LYS A 175 -17.32 -3.72 -7.93
CA LYS A 175 -16.84 -4.23 -9.24
C LYS A 175 -17.84 -3.99 -10.38
N ARG A 176 -19.14 -4.18 -10.14
CA ARG A 176 -20.18 -3.91 -11.16
C ARG A 176 -20.26 -2.42 -11.50
N GLN A 177 -20.24 -1.56 -10.49
CA GLN A 177 -20.28 -0.11 -10.61
C GLN A 177 -19.02 0.41 -11.31
N MET A 178 -17.88 -0.23 -11.07
CA MET A 178 -16.60 0.03 -11.74
C MET A 178 -16.73 -0.29 -13.23
N ASN A 179 -17.18 -1.49 -13.60
CA ASN A 179 -17.37 -1.86 -15.01
C ASN A 179 -18.34 -0.91 -15.73
N GLN A 180 -19.44 -0.52 -15.08
CA GLN A 180 -20.37 0.48 -15.62
C GLN A 180 -19.72 1.85 -15.80
N ALA A 181 -18.92 2.28 -14.81
CA ALA A 181 -18.21 3.55 -14.88
C ALA A 181 -17.17 3.55 -15.99
N LEU A 182 -16.40 2.48 -16.15
CA LEU A 182 -15.41 2.33 -17.23
C LEU A 182 -16.05 2.38 -18.61
N ALA A 183 -17.20 1.71 -18.79
CA ALA A 183 -17.94 1.75 -20.06
C ALA A 183 -18.38 3.17 -20.48
N MET A 184 -18.65 4.06 -19.51
CA MET A 184 -18.99 5.46 -19.78
C MET A 184 -17.77 6.31 -20.15
N TYR A 185 -16.57 5.89 -19.79
CA TYR A 185 -15.34 6.61 -20.07
C TYR A 185 -14.60 5.96 -21.24
N SER A 186 -14.93 6.40 -22.46
CA SER A 186 -14.34 5.94 -23.73
C SER A 186 -12.81 6.08 -23.84
N ARG A 187 -12.16 6.77 -22.88
CA ARG A 187 -10.71 6.99 -22.82
C ARG A 187 -9.99 6.15 -21.78
N ILE A 188 -10.72 5.41 -20.94
CA ILE A 188 -10.10 4.55 -19.94
C ILE A 188 -9.96 3.16 -20.56
N ASP A 189 -8.73 2.81 -20.92
CA ASP A 189 -8.43 1.47 -21.40
C ASP A 189 -8.73 0.46 -20.28
N ALA A 190 -9.65 -0.47 -20.55
CA ALA A 190 -10.08 -1.48 -19.59
C ALA A 190 -8.92 -2.37 -19.13
N THR A 191 -7.83 -2.45 -19.91
CA THR A 191 -6.60 -3.16 -19.56
C THR A 191 -5.84 -2.52 -18.39
N ASN A 192 -6.15 -1.28 -18.00
CA ASN A 192 -5.56 -0.64 -16.82
C ASN A 192 -6.09 -1.18 -15.48
N PHE A 193 -7.13 -2.01 -15.51
CA PHE A 193 -7.72 -2.61 -14.31
C PHE A 193 -7.45 -4.10 -14.31
N GLU A 194 -6.78 -4.56 -13.26
CA GLU A 194 -6.39 -5.95 -13.09
C GLU A 194 -6.99 -6.52 -11.82
N ASP A 195 -7.50 -7.74 -11.90
CA ASP A 195 -7.96 -8.48 -10.74
C ASP A 195 -6.75 -9.05 -9.97
N ILE A 196 -6.82 -9.09 -8.63
CA ILE A 196 -5.76 -9.63 -7.79
C ILE A 196 -5.39 -11.06 -8.22
N GLN A 197 -6.35 -11.86 -8.69
CA GLN A 197 -6.09 -13.21 -9.18
C GLN A 197 -5.19 -13.23 -10.43
N GLN A 198 -5.33 -12.25 -11.32
CA GLN A 198 -4.44 -12.13 -12.47
C GLN A 198 -3.01 -11.80 -12.00
N SER A 199 -2.85 -10.92 -11.01
CA SER A 199 -1.53 -10.61 -10.44
C SER A 199 -0.90 -11.83 -9.76
N VAL A 200 -1.69 -12.69 -9.09
CA VAL A 200 -1.21 -13.96 -8.54
C VAL A 200 -0.70 -14.88 -9.66
N ILE A 201 -1.44 -15.01 -10.77
CA ILE A 201 -1.01 -15.82 -11.93
C ILE A 201 0.29 -15.28 -12.50
N GLU A 202 0.40 -13.95 -12.68
CA GLU A 202 1.62 -13.31 -13.17
C GLU A 202 2.81 -13.56 -12.24
N VAL A 203 2.61 -13.51 -10.93
CA VAL A 203 3.65 -13.85 -9.95
C VAL A 203 4.14 -15.28 -10.15
N LYS A 204 3.23 -16.25 -10.23
CA LYS A 204 3.59 -17.67 -10.39
C LYS A 204 4.32 -17.94 -11.71
N ASN A 205 3.82 -17.37 -12.81
CA ASN A 205 4.49 -17.47 -14.11
C ASN A 205 5.93 -16.92 -14.05
N HIS A 206 6.15 -15.79 -13.38
CA HIS A 206 7.49 -15.20 -13.26
C HIS A 206 8.39 -15.98 -12.31
N LEU A 207 7.84 -16.59 -11.26
CA LEU A 207 8.57 -17.52 -10.39
C LEU A 207 9.06 -18.74 -11.18
N ASP A 208 8.21 -19.35 -12.00
CA ASP A 208 8.60 -20.49 -12.85
C ASP A 208 9.72 -20.11 -13.83
N LEU A 209 9.62 -18.93 -14.46
CA LEU A 209 10.65 -18.43 -15.37
C LEU A 209 11.98 -18.14 -14.64
N LEU A 210 11.92 -17.64 -13.40
CA LEU A 210 13.11 -17.39 -12.58
C LEU A 210 13.72 -18.70 -12.07
N ALA A 211 12.91 -19.70 -11.72
CA ALA A 211 13.38 -21.04 -11.38
C ALA A 211 14.16 -21.66 -12.55
N GLN A 212 13.67 -21.49 -13.78
CA GLN A 212 14.41 -21.92 -14.98
C GLN A 212 15.73 -21.15 -15.17
N VAL A 213 15.76 -19.85 -14.86
CA VAL A 213 17.01 -19.06 -14.90
C VAL A 213 18.03 -19.59 -13.88
N PHE A 214 17.56 -20.01 -12.70
CA PHE A 214 18.38 -20.49 -11.59
C PHE A 214 18.55 -22.01 -11.54
N HIS A 215 18.16 -22.77 -12.56
CA HIS A 215 18.17 -24.24 -12.48
C HIS A 215 19.55 -24.88 -12.21
N GLU A 216 20.65 -24.21 -12.61
CA GLU A 216 22.04 -24.64 -12.31
C GLU A 216 22.60 -24.06 -11.02
N PHE A 217 21.85 -23.21 -10.32
CA PHE A 217 22.29 -22.51 -9.11
C PHE A 217 21.70 -23.16 -7.86
N ASP A 218 22.54 -23.45 -6.86
CA ASP A 218 22.09 -23.97 -5.58
C ASP A 218 21.65 -22.84 -4.63
N SER A 219 20.34 -22.60 -4.57
CA SER A 219 19.74 -21.59 -3.68
C SER A 219 19.40 -22.11 -2.28
N ARG A 220 19.59 -23.41 -1.98
CA ARG A 220 19.26 -23.99 -0.66
C ARG A 220 19.91 -23.27 0.52
N PRO A 221 21.17 -22.78 0.43
CA PRO A 221 21.80 -22.06 1.54
C PRO A 221 21.07 -20.77 1.94
N TYR A 222 20.33 -20.14 1.03
CA TYR A 222 19.51 -18.96 1.35
C TYR A 222 18.31 -19.32 2.25
N PHE A 223 17.65 -20.44 1.99
CA PHE A 223 16.41 -20.81 2.69
C PHE A 223 16.63 -21.57 4.00
N SER A 224 17.77 -22.25 4.13
CA SER A 224 18.03 -23.18 5.25
C SER A 224 19.34 -22.92 5.98
N GLY A 225 20.17 -22.00 5.48
CA GLY A 225 21.45 -21.66 6.10
C GLY A 225 21.34 -20.60 7.18
N GLU A 226 22.39 -20.54 8.01
CA GLU A 226 22.63 -19.45 8.96
C GLU A 226 22.82 -18.09 8.27
N PRO A 227 22.66 -16.95 8.97
CA PRO A 227 22.72 -15.62 8.35
C PRO A 227 23.94 -15.38 7.46
N GLN A 228 25.14 -15.86 7.85
CA GLN A 228 26.34 -15.73 7.02
C GLN A 228 26.22 -16.52 5.70
N ALA A 229 25.64 -17.72 5.74
CA ALA A 229 25.43 -18.55 4.55
C ALA A 229 24.36 -17.95 3.63
N GLN A 230 23.32 -17.33 4.17
CA GLN A 230 22.31 -16.61 3.39
C GLN A 230 22.93 -15.43 2.63
N LEU A 231 23.73 -14.61 3.31
CA LEU A 231 24.44 -13.48 2.68
C LEU A 231 25.42 -13.95 1.60
N ALA A 232 26.18 -15.00 1.87
CA ALA A 232 27.08 -15.58 0.87
C ALA A 232 26.31 -16.10 -0.35
N CYS A 233 25.17 -16.79 -0.13
CA CYS A 233 24.31 -17.27 -1.19
C CYS A 233 23.78 -16.14 -2.08
N LEU A 234 23.40 -15.00 -1.50
CA LEU A 234 22.94 -13.83 -2.25
C LEU A 234 24.04 -13.25 -3.14
N ASN A 235 25.27 -13.17 -2.63
CA ASN A 235 26.42 -12.71 -3.42
C ASN A 235 26.72 -13.66 -4.59
N PHE A 236 26.74 -14.98 -4.33
CA PHE A 236 26.94 -15.97 -5.40
C PHE A 236 25.81 -15.95 -6.43
N ALA A 237 24.57 -15.71 -6.00
CA ALA A 237 23.43 -15.56 -6.90
C ALA A 237 23.57 -14.32 -7.79
N ALA A 238 24.03 -13.20 -7.23
CA ALA A 238 24.30 -11.98 -7.98
C ALA A 238 25.41 -12.19 -9.02
N GLU A 239 26.53 -12.80 -8.61
CA GLU A 239 27.61 -13.18 -9.52
C GLU A 239 27.11 -14.12 -10.63
N PHE A 240 26.29 -15.10 -10.28
CA PHE A 240 25.69 -16.04 -11.24
C PHE A 240 24.88 -15.33 -12.32
N VAL A 241 23.99 -14.39 -11.96
CA VAL A 241 23.19 -13.67 -12.95
C VAL A 241 24.01 -12.65 -13.76
N MET A 242 25.09 -12.12 -13.17
CA MET A 242 26.01 -11.18 -13.82
C MET A 242 27.04 -11.85 -14.74
N ARG A 243 27.07 -13.19 -14.83
CA ARG A 243 27.97 -13.94 -15.73
C ARG A 243 27.93 -13.46 -17.18
N THR A 244 26.75 -13.03 -17.66
CA THR A 244 26.59 -12.43 -18.98
C THR A 244 25.58 -11.30 -18.95
N GLN A 245 25.80 -10.27 -19.77
CA GLN A 245 24.86 -9.16 -19.90
C GLN A 245 23.45 -9.60 -20.37
N LYS A 246 23.37 -10.70 -21.14
CA LYS A 246 22.09 -11.27 -21.57
C LYS A 246 21.31 -11.87 -20.39
N LEU A 247 22.00 -12.60 -19.52
CA LEU A 247 21.42 -13.23 -18.34
C LEU A 247 20.96 -12.18 -17.33
N GLU A 248 21.83 -11.20 -17.05
CA GLU A 248 21.56 -10.07 -16.17
C GLU A 248 20.30 -9.32 -16.62
N ARG A 249 20.23 -8.89 -17.89
CA ARG A 249 19.04 -8.21 -18.44
C ARG A 249 17.77 -9.05 -18.35
N ARG A 250 17.87 -10.37 -18.61
CA ARG A 250 16.74 -11.29 -18.51
C ARG A 250 16.24 -11.38 -17.07
N PHE A 251 17.14 -11.59 -16.12
CA PHE A 251 16.84 -11.66 -14.70
C PHE A 251 16.20 -10.36 -14.21
N MET A 252 16.84 -9.21 -14.45
CA MET A 252 16.35 -7.89 -14.03
C MET A 252 14.96 -7.60 -14.59
N GLY A 253 14.71 -7.96 -15.85
CA GLY A 253 13.40 -7.81 -16.48
C GLY A 253 12.31 -8.69 -15.84
N LEU A 254 12.65 -9.94 -15.49
CA LEU A 254 11.73 -10.87 -14.84
C LEU A 254 11.40 -10.43 -13.41
N VAL A 255 12.41 -10.11 -12.59
CA VAL A 255 12.19 -9.67 -11.21
C VAL A 255 11.44 -8.34 -11.15
N LYS A 256 11.67 -7.43 -12.10
CA LYS A 256 10.89 -6.18 -12.20
C LYS A 256 9.40 -6.45 -12.38
N ARG A 257 9.04 -7.37 -13.28
CA ARG A 257 7.63 -7.74 -13.53
C ARG A 257 7.03 -8.53 -12.37
N LEU A 258 7.79 -9.47 -11.80
CA LEU A 258 7.42 -10.20 -10.59
C LEU A 258 7.08 -9.24 -9.45
N LYS A 259 7.98 -8.30 -9.12
CA LYS A 259 7.77 -7.32 -8.04
C LYS A 259 6.54 -6.46 -8.28
N ALA A 260 6.34 -5.99 -9.52
CA ALA A 260 5.18 -5.17 -9.85
C ALA A 260 3.84 -5.91 -9.66
N ALA A 261 3.78 -7.21 -9.94
CA ALA A 261 2.60 -8.03 -9.68
C ALA A 261 2.46 -8.36 -8.18
N TYR A 262 3.56 -8.72 -7.52
CA TYR A 262 3.60 -9.01 -6.09
C TYR A 262 3.12 -7.83 -5.24
N ASP A 263 3.44 -6.60 -5.63
CA ASP A 263 3.00 -5.39 -4.92
C ASP A 263 1.50 -5.17 -4.92
N VAL A 264 0.76 -5.84 -5.79
CA VAL A 264 -0.70 -5.84 -5.81
C VAL A 264 -1.25 -6.98 -4.95
N CYS A 265 -0.64 -8.17 -5.04
CA CYS A 265 -1.20 -9.39 -4.47
C CYS A 265 -0.45 -9.95 -3.25
N CYS A 266 0.51 -9.24 -2.67
CA CYS A 266 1.27 -9.70 -1.49
C CYS A 266 0.34 -10.04 -0.32
N GLY A 267 -0.82 -9.38 -0.20
CA GLY A 267 -1.86 -9.70 0.77
C GLY A 267 -2.52 -11.07 0.58
N SER A 268 -2.54 -11.60 -0.64
CA SER A 268 -3.33 -12.77 -1.04
C SER A 268 -2.92 -14.08 -0.35
N GLU A 269 -3.91 -14.86 0.05
CA GLU A 269 -3.74 -16.21 0.61
C GLU A 269 -3.40 -17.26 -0.47
N ALA A 270 -3.57 -16.93 -1.76
CA ALA A 270 -3.23 -17.82 -2.87
C ALA A 270 -1.70 -17.98 -3.10
N LEU A 271 -0.89 -17.19 -2.38
CA LEU A 271 0.57 -17.28 -2.36
C LEU A 271 1.05 -17.98 -1.09
N SER A 272 1.64 -19.15 -1.27
CA SER A 272 2.28 -19.95 -0.23
C SER A 272 3.51 -19.26 0.37
N GLN A 273 3.92 -19.69 1.56
CA GLN A 273 5.15 -19.17 2.18
C GLN A 273 6.39 -19.44 1.33
N ALA A 274 6.50 -20.64 0.74
CA ALA A 274 7.62 -20.98 -0.12
C ALA A 274 7.71 -20.07 -1.36
N GLU A 275 6.57 -19.71 -1.98
CA GLU A 275 6.54 -18.74 -3.08
C GLU A 275 7.03 -17.36 -2.60
N ARG A 276 6.60 -16.90 -1.41
CA ARG A 276 7.04 -15.62 -0.82
C ARG A 276 8.55 -15.59 -0.57
N ASP A 277 9.08 -16.66 0.00
CA ASP A 277 10.51 -16.77 0.29
C ASP A 277 11.34 -16.68 -1.00
N HIS A 278 10.89 -17.33 -2.09
CA HIS A 278 11.55 -17.23 -3.40
C HIS A 278 11.42 -15.83 -4.02
N ILE A 279 10.28 -15.17 -3.86
CA ILE A 279 10.11 -13.77 -4.28
C ILE A 279 11.13 -12.88 -3.56
N HIS A 280 11.28 -13.03 -2.24
CA HIS A 280 12.25 -12.28 -1.45
C HIS A 280 13.69 -12.58 -1.85
N PHE A 281 14.02 -13.84 -2.11
CA PHE A 281 15.32 -14.25 -2.65
C PHE A 281 15.64 -13.47 -3.93
N TYR A 282 14.75 -13.52 -4.94
CA TYR A 282 15.00 -12.86 -6.21
C TYR A 282 15.05 -11.33 -6.12
N ILE A 283 14.24 -10.73 -5.24
CA ILE A 283 14.30 -9.29 -4.97
C ILE A 283 15.63 -8.92 -4.32
N ALA A 284 16.09 -9.69 -3.33
CA ALA A 284 17.35 -9.45 -2.65
C ALA A 284 18.55 -9.56 -3.60
N VAL A 285 18.57 -10.57 -4.47
CA VAL A 285 19.60 -10.71 -5.51
C VAL A 285 19.57 -9.50 -6.46
N ARG A 286 18.38 -9.05 -6.89
CA ARG A 286 18.23 -7.85 -7.72
C ARG A 286 18.73 -6.57 -7.03
N SER A 287 18.69 -6.48 -5.71
CA SER A 287 19.20 -5.31 -4.99
C SER A 287 20.74 -5.25 -4.94
N ILE A 288 21.42 -6.37 -5.21
CA ILE A 288 22.88 -6.47 -5.25
C ILE A 288 23.42 -6.16 -6.65
N VAL A 289 22.67 -6.56 -7.69
CA VAL A 289 22.99 -6.38 -9.13
C VAL A 289 22.68 -4.96 -9.60
#